data_AF-A0A0C1KNR4-F1
#
_entry.id   AF-A0A0C1KNR4-F1
#
_cell.length_a   1.000
_cell.length_b   1.000
_cell.length_c   1.000
_cell.angle_alpha   90.00
_cell.angle_beta   90.00
_cell.angle_gamma   90.00
#
_symmetry.space_group_name_H-M   'P 1'
#
loop_
_entity.id
_entity.type
_entity.pdbx_description
1 polymer ?
#
loop_
_entity_poly.entity_id
_entity_poly.type
_entity_poly.pdbx_seq_one_letter_code
_entity_poly.pdbx_strand_id
1 'polypeptide(L)'
;MCPVLHTHDGFTEAVIDEDGGLKRFYEVANLLAEELKIRFINKLDDFDSLIWDFSYKGHPLSLHYNIYTGICLYPKQAQKAIAKENKAVAEVASFLESKLWVNTARKYIS
;
A
#
# COMPACT_ATOMS: atom_id res chain seq x y z
N MET A 1 1.80 -1.90 13.76
CA MET A 1 2.84 -1.67 12.74
C MET A 1 2.62 -0.29 12.12
N CYS A 2 3.70 0.41 11.79
CA CYS A 2 3.70 1.73 11.17
C CYS A 2 4.39 1.59 9.82
N PRO A 3 3.87 2.16 8.72
CA PRO A 3 4.55 2.07 7.43
C PRO A 3 5.97 2.65 7.48
N VAL A 4 6.93 1.96 6.89
CA VAL A 4 8.33 2.44 6.75
C VAL A 4 8.58 2.84 5.31
N LEU A 5 9.17 4.02 5.09
CA LEU A 5 9.51 4.50 3.75
C LEU A 5 10.96 4.15 3.41
N HIS A 6 11.16 3.40 2.32
CA HIS A 6 12.46 3.20 1.71
C HIS A 6 12.54 3.99 0.41
N THR A 7 13.63 4.75 0.22
CA THR A 7 13.88 5.45 -1.06
C THR A 7 15.02 4.74 -1.77
N HIS A 8 14.69 4.14 -2.92
CA HIS A 8 15.62 3.49 -3.82
C HIS A 8 15.81 4.38 -5.06
N ASP A 9 16.83 4.12 -5.89
CA ASP A 9 17.20 4.90 -7.08
C ASP A 9 15.99 5.35 -7.93
N GLY A 10 15.45 6.54 -7.60
CA GLY A 10 14.32 7.18 -8.27
C GLY A 10 12.94 7.10 -7.60
N PHE A 11 12.65 6.13 -6.72
CA PHE A 11 11.30 5.92 -6.18
C PHE A 11 11.23 5.62 -4.67
N THR A 12 10.09 5.98 -4.07
CA THR A 12 9.78 5.68 -2.66
C THR A 12 8.85 4.49 -2.56
N GLU A 13 9.24 3.47 -1.81
CA GLU A 13 8.41 2.36 -1.38
C GLU A 13 7.97 2.58 0.06
N ALA A 14 6.71 2.27 0.37
CA ALA A 14 6.18 2.20 1.71
C ALA A 14 5.90 0.74 2.08
N VAL A 15 6.69 0.18 2.99
CA VAL A 15 6.43 -1.13 3.58
C VAL A 15 5.35 -0.98 4.64
N ILE A 16 4.17 -1.55 4.41
CA ILE A 16 3.00 -1.40 5.26
C ILE A 16 3.03 -2.41 6.41
N ASP A 17 3.41 -3.65 6.12
CA ASP A 17 3.43 -4.77 7.06
C ASP A 17 4.37 -5.87 6.55
N GLU A 18 5.58 -5.97 7.11
CA GLU A 18 6.64 -6.93 6.69
C GLU A 18 6.23 -8.40 6.87
N ASP A 19 5.42 -8.68 7.89
CA ASP A 19 4.90 -10.02 8.21
C ASP A 19 3.42 -10.18 7.78
N GLY A 20 2.89 -9.21 7.04
CA GLY A 20 1.48 -9.13 6.68
C GLY A 20 1.07 -10.22 5.69
N GLY A 21 0.22 -11.14 6.11
CA GLY A 21 -0.34 -12.19 5.23
C GLY A 21 -1.52 -11.73 4.36
N LEU A 22 -2.04 -12.64 3.53
CA LEU A 22 -3.12 -12.38 2.56
C LEU A 22 -4.36 -11.69 3.16
N LYS A 23 -4.78 -12.08 4.37
CA LYS A 23 -5.90 -11.41 5.06
C LYS A 23 -5.63 -9.92 5.28
N ARG A 24 -4.40 -9.58 5.69
CA ARG A 24 -3.98 -8.21 5.94
C ARG A 24 -3.93 -7.40 4.65
N PHE A 25 -3.50 -8.01 3.54
CA PHE A 25 -3.54 -7.39 2.22
C PHE A 25 -4.97 -6.98 1.85
N TYR A 26 -5.95 -7.86 2.01
CA TYR A 26 -7.34 -7.53 1.71
C TYR A 26 -7.92 -6.47 2.67
N GLU A 27 -7.53 -6.48 3.96
CA GLU A 27 -7.90 -5.40 4.90
C GLU A 27 -7.39 -4.03 4.40
N VAL A 28 -6.13 -3.96 3.96
CA VAL A 28 -5.53 -2.74 3.39
C VAL A 28 -6.23 -2.35 2.09
N ALA A 29 -6.44 -3.30 1.17
CA ALA A 29 -7.13 -3.05 -0.09
C ALA A 29 -8.56 -2.52 0.12
N ASN A 30 -9.28 -3.05 1.10
CA ASN A 30 -10.62 -2.58 1.47
C ASN A 30 -10.57 -1.15 2.03
N LEU A 31 -9.62 -0.83 2.91
CA LEU A 31 -9.44 0.55 3.39
C LEU A 31 -9.20 1.53 2.23
N LEU A 32 -8.35 1.17 1.27
CA LEU A 32 -8.11 2.00 0.09
C LEU A 32 -9.40 2.17 -0.74
N ALA A 33 -10.13 1.08 -0.99
CA ALA A 33 -11.34 1.10 -1.80
C ALA A 33 -12.49 1.88 -1.14
N GLU A 34 -12.73 1.66 0.16
CA GLU A 34 -13.89 2.20 0.85
C GLU A 34 -13.68 3.63 1.36
N GLU A 35 -12.49 3.92 1.89
CA GLU A 35 -12.22 5.21 2.56
C GLU A 35 -11.55 6.21 1.61
N LEU A 36 -10.60 5.77 0.78
CA LEU A 36 -9.98 6.61 -0.24
C LEU A 36 -10.70 6.58 -1.59
N LYS A 37 -11.79 5.79 -1.70
CA LYS A 37 -12.58 5.62 -2.93
C LYS A 37 -11.74 5.15 -4.12
N ILE A 38 -10.70 4.38 -3.83
CA ILE A 38 -9.82 3.82 -4.85
C ILE A 38 -10.55 2.76 -5.67
N ARG A 39 -10.33 2.78 -6.98
CA ARG A 39 -10.67 1.68 -7.88
C ARG A 39 -9.39 1.04 -8.37
N PHE A 40 -9.23 -0.25 -8.11
CA PHE A 40 -8.14 -1.03 -8.67
C PHE A 40 -8.40 -1.26 -10.16
N ILE A 41 -7.42 -0.87 -10.99
CA ILE A 41 -7.52 -0.87 -12.46
C ILE A 41 -6.87 -2.09 -13.10
N ASN A 42 -6.00 -2.78 -12.34
CA ASN A 42 -5.37 -4.03 -12.74
C ASN A 42 -5.11 -4.86 -11.48
N LYS A 43 -5.32 -6.17 -11.57
CA LYS A 43 -5.09 -7.13 -10.49
C LYS A 43 -4.35 -8.32 -11.07
N LEU A 44 -3.09 -8.47 -10.71
CA LEU A 44 -2.30 -9.63 -11.03
C LEU A 44 -2.19 -10.49 -9.78
N ASP A 45 -2.82 -11.65 -9.84
CA ASP A 45 -2.84 -12.62 -8.74
C ASP A 45 -1.99 -13.82 -9.16
N ASP A 46 -0.82 -13.97 -8.55
CA ASP A 46 0.10 -15.10 -8.73
C ASP A 46 0.09 -15.98 -7.46
N PHE A 47 0.76 -17.13 -7.52
CA PHE A 47 0.77 -18.12 -6.44
C PHE A 47 1.35 -17.56 -5.12
N ASP A 48 2.40 -16.75 -5.20
CA ASP A 48 3.14 -16.24 -4.05
C ASP A 48 3.06 -14.71 -3.92
N SER A 49 2.33 -14.05 -4.82
CA SER A 49 2.36 -12.60 -4.96
C SER A 49 1.06 -12.03 -5.53
N LEU A 50 0.56 -10.92 -4.97
CA LEU A 50 -0.56 -10.15 -5.51
C LEU A 50 -0.12 -8.72 -5.82
N ILE A 51 -0.30 -8.26 -7.05
CA ILE A 51 0.03 -6.88 -7.46
C ILE A 51 -1.23 -6.21 -7.99
N TRP A 52 -1.77 -5.28 -7.21
CA TRP A 52 -3.00 -4.55 -7.53
C TRP A 52 -2.68 -3.09 -7.81
N ASP A 53 -2.89 -2.67 -9.06
CA ASP A 53 -2.63 -1.30 -9.47
C ASP A 53 -3.85 -0.42 -9.31
N PHE A 54 -3.62 0.84 -8.98
CA PHE A 54 -4.65 1.86 -8.88
C PHE A 54 -4.10 3.25 -9.20
N SER A 55 -4.99 4.24 -9.31
CA SER A 55 -4.60 5.65 -9.42
C SER A 55 -5.03 6.41 -8.18
N TYR A 56 -4.11 7.16 -7.58
CA TYR A 56 -4.37 8.10 -6.50
C TYR A 56 -4.05 9.52 -6.96
N LYS A 57 -5.07 10.38 -7.04
CA LYS A 57 -4.94 11.77 -7.54
C LYS A 57 -4.23 11.87 -8.91
N GLY A 58 -4.45 10.90 -9.79
CA GLY A 58 -3.82 10.83 -11.12
C GLY A 58 -2.44 10.16 -11.13
N HIS A 59 -1.89 9.77 -9.98
CA HIS A 59 -0.62 9.07 -9.88
C HIS A 59 -0.84 7.54 -9.81
N PRO A 60 -0.24 6.77 -10.74
CA PRO A 60 -0.40 5.32 -10.75
C PRO A 60 0.48 4.66 -9.67
N LEU A 61 -0.14 3.93 -8.76
CA LEU A 61 0.50 3.22 -7.66
C LEU A 61 0.17 1.72 -7.73
N SER A 62 0.98 0.91 -7.06
CA SER A 62 0.79 -0.53 -6.94
C SER A 62 0.82 -0.93 -5.47
N LEU A 63 -0.23 -1.62 -5.03
CA LEU A 63 -0.25 -2.33 -3.75
C LEU A 63 0.22 -3.77 -4.02
N HIS A 64 1.27 -4.18 -3.34
CA HIS A 64 1.91 -5.46 -3.55
C HIS A 64 1.90 -6.27 -2.26
N TYR A 65 1.52 -7.54 -2.38
CA TYR A 65 1.77 -8.56 -1.38
C TYR A 65 2.71 -9.61 -1.94
N ASN A 66 3.66 -10.07 -1.14
CA ASN A 66 4.45 -11.26 -1.41
C ASN A 66 4.59 -12.09 -0.12
N ILE A 67 4.53 -13.41 -0.23
CA ILE A 67 4.60 -14.30 0.96
C ILE A 67 5.92 -14.17 1.76
N TYR A 68 6.99 -13.66 1.15
CA TYR A 68 8.30 -13.51 1.77
C TYR A 68 8.59 -12.09 2.28
N THR A 69 7.99 -11.06 1.67
CA THR A 69 8.30 -9.65 1.97
C THR A 69 7.11 -8.87 2.54
N GLY A 70 5.97 -9.54 2.75
CA GLY A 70 4.78 -8.93 3.32
C GLY A 70 4.07 -8.01 2.34
N ILE A 71 3.66 -6.83 2.81
CA ILE A 71 2.82 -5.89 2.07
C ILE A 71 3.52 -4.55 1.91
N CYS A 72 3.66 -4.09 0.67
CA CYS A 72 4.24 -2.79 0.35
C CYS A 72 3.41 -2.02 -0.69
N LEU A 73 3.72 -0.73 -0.82
CA LEU A 73 3.11 0.21 -1.72
C LEU A 73 4.20 1.03 -2.42
N TYR A 74 4.15 1.14 -3.75
CA TYR A 74 5.14 1.91 -4.51
C TYR A 74 4.54 2.51 -5.79
N PRO A 75 5.22 3.45 -6.48
CA PRO A 75 4.78 3.97 -7.76
C PRO A 75 4.86 2.88 -8.83
N LYS A 76 3.81 2.73 -9.64
CA LYS A 76 3.76 1.69 -10.69
C LYS A 76 4.93 1.81 -11.68
N GLN A 77 5.40 3.03 -11.94
CA GLN A 77 6.53 3.30 -12.84
C GLN A 77 7.76 3.79 -12.07
N ALA A 78 8.29 2.93 -11.20
CA ALA A 78 9.45 3.18 -10.35
C ALA A 78 10.65 3.86 -11.07
N GLN A 79 10.96 3.48 -12.32
CA GLN A 79 12.11 4.02 -13.07
C GLN A 79 11.92 5.44 -13.63
N LYS A 80 10.72 6.03 -13.53
CA LYS A 80 10.43 7.40 -13.97
C LYS A 80 9.75 8.24 -12.89
N ALA A 81 9.81 7.77 -11.64
CA ALA A 81 9.04 8.37 -10.58
C ALA A 81 9.46 9.83 -10.33
N ILE A 82 8.54 10.76 -10.62
CA ILE A 82 8.74 12.17 -10.30
C ILE A 82 8.43 12.41 -8.83
N ALA A 83 8.98 13.46 -8.22
CA ALA A 83 8.78 13.77 -6.80
C ALA A 83 7.31 13.75 -6.33
N LYS A 84 6.35 14.02 -7.24
CA LYS A 84 4.91 13.96 -6.98
C LYS A 84 4.39 12.54 -6.73
N GLU A 85 4.96 11.52 -7.39
CA GLU A 85 4.55 10.13 -7.20
C GLU A 85 5.09 9.57 -5.87
N ASN A 86 6.32 9.94 -5.50
CA ASN A 86 6.86 9.62 -4.17
C ASN A 86 6.02 10.27 -3.06
N LYS A 87 5.56 11.51 -3.27
CA LYS A 87 4.62 12.17 -2.34
C LYS A 87 3.29 11.43 -2.26
N ALA A 88 2.77 10.92 -3.38
CA ALA A 88 1.53 10.15 -3.39
C ALA A 88 1.65 8.86 -2.55
N VAL A 89 2.79 8.16 -2.63
CA VAL A 89 3.07 6.99 -1.77
C VAL A 89 3.06 7.39 -0.30
N ALA A 90 3.77 8.46 0.08
CA ALA A 90 3.82 8.93 1.46
C ALA A 90 2.43 9.35 2.00
N GLU A 91 1.61 10.02 1.18
CA GLU A 91 0.24 10.40 1.56
C GLU A 91 -0.65 9.17 1.82
N VAL A 92 -0.58 8.16 0.96
CA VAL A 92 -1.35 6.92 1.14
C VAL A 92 -0.83 6.13 2.34
N ALA A 93 0.49 6.05 2.54
CA ALA A 93 1.09 5.40 3.69
C ALA A 93 0.64 6.04 5.02
N SER A 94 0.70 7.38 5.11
CA SER A 94 0.25 8.12 6.30
C SER A 94 -1.25 7.93 6.56
N PHE A 95 -2.07 7.89 5.51
CA PHE A 95 -3.49 7.55 5.63
C PHE A 95 -3.66 6.14 6.23
N LEU A 96 -2.97 5.13 5.68
CA LEU A 96 -3.07 3.75 6.15
C LEU A 96 -2.61 3.61 7.61
N GLU A 97 -1.50 4.25 7.99
CA GLU A 97 -1.01 4.28 9.37
C GLU A 97 -2.11 4.73 10.34
N SER A 98 -2.75 5.86 10.04
CA SER A 98 -3.81 6.42 10.89
C SER A 98 -5.00 5.46 11.08
N LYS A 99 -5.37 4.72 10.03
CA LYS A 99 -6.52 3.80 10.07
C LYS A 99 -6.16 2.46 10.71
N LEU A 100 -4.98 1.93 10.43
CA LEU A 100 -4.51 0.67 10.98
C LEU A 100 -4.26 0.78 12.49
N TRP A 101 -3.78 1.93 12.98
CA TRP A 101 -3.72 2.21 14.41
C TRP A 101 -5.10 2.27 15.05
N VAL A 102 -6.07 2.96 14.43
CA VAL A 102 -7.46 3.03 14.94
C VAL A 102 -8.10 1.64 14.99
N ASN A 103 -7.92 0.82 13.96
CA ASN A 103 -8.45 -0.55 13.94
C ASN A 103 -7.79 -1.45 14.98
N THR A 104 -6.50 -1.25 15.26
CA THR A 104 -5.79 -1.96 16.33
C THR A 104 -6.35 -1.57 17.70
N ALA A 105 -6.51 -0.27 17.97
CA ALA A 105 -7.10 0.21 19.21
C ALA A 105 -8.53 -0.31 19.43
N ARG A 106 -9.40 -0.31 18.39
CA ARG A 106 -10.77 -0.84 18.50
C ARG A 106 -10.81 -2.34 18.83
N LYS A 107 -9.89 -3.15 18.33
CA LYS A 107 -9.81 -4.59 18.65
C LYS A 107 -9.50 -4.87 20.13
N TYR A 108 -8.83 -3.95 20.83
CA TYR A 108 -8.49 -4.11 22.25
C TYR A 108 -9.54 -3.53 23.21
N ILE A 109 -10.56 -2.84 22.68
CA ILE A 109 -11.63 -2.19 23.47
C ILE A 109 -12.97 -2.95 23.33
N SER A 110 -13.04 -3.94 22.42
CA SER A 110 -14.18 -4.85 22.23
C SER A 110 -13.95 -6.18 22.93
#